data_AF-A0AA39THV3-F1
#
_entry.id   AF-A0AA39THV3-F1
#
_cell.length_a   1.000
_cell.length_b   1.000
_cell.length_c   1.000
_cell.angle_alpha   90.00
_cell.angle_beta   90.00
_cell.angle_gamma   90.00
#
_symmetry.space_group_name_H-M   'P 1'
#
loop_
_entity.id
_entity.type
_entity.pdbx_description
1 polymer ?
#
loop_
_entity_poly.entity_id
_entity_poly.type
_entity_poly.pdbx_seq_one_letter_code
_entity_poly.pdbx_strand_id
1 'polypeptide(L)'
;MYRDDFKDYAKILFRTFGDRVKNWVTINEPLITVKYGYDLGFPPSSRCSDRKTCKAGNSSTEPYTVAHNFLLAHATAASLYKRMFQPKQGGQIGVSVSAQYYEPYSKSPQDRAAAKRGLDFEIGWLPKFTSKEKKLVKGSVDFMGLNYYTAIFAKSIPVDFHALPVSSTADVFVNLTAERNGVLNFSSVHRYGRLSQSRNDSLPLKVQLNDPSRIDYTVHHLYRIRKAIKNGVNVKGYFYWSLLDGFEWIAGTFGDRVKNWVTINEPLITVKYGYDLGFPPSSRCSDRKTCKAGNSSTEPYIVAHNFLLAHATAASLYKRMFQPKQGGQIGVSVSAQYYEPYSKSPQDRAAAKRGLDFEIGWLPKFTSKEKKLVKGSVDFMGLNYYTAIFAKSIPVDFHALPVSSTADVFVNLTAERNGVLNFSSVHRYGRLSQTRNDSLPLKVQLNDPSRIDYTVHHLYRIRKAIKNGVNVKGYFYWSLLDGFEWIAGYINRFGLLSH
;
A
#
# COMPACT_ATOMS: atom_id res chain seq x y z
N MET A 1 -10.74 23.65 -9.07
CA MET A 1 -10.13 23.17 -7.82
C MET A 1 -9.51 21.79 -8.05
N TYR A 2 -10.19 20.65 -7.83
CA TYR A 2 -9.57 19.31 -7.92
C TYR A 2 -8.78 18.99 -9.21
N ARG A 3 -9.24 19.48 -10.37
CA ARG A 3 -8.57 19.29 -11.66
C ARG A 3 -7.23 20.04 -11.75
N ASP A 4 -7.17 21.25 -11.20
CA ASP A 4 -5.97 22.08 -11.22
C ASP A 4 -4.95 21.56 -10.21
N ASP A 5 -5.43 21.08 -9.06
CA ASP A 5 -4.59 20.44 -8.04
C ASP A 5 -3.92 19.17 -8.60
N PHE A 6 -4.68 18.30 -9.27
CA PHE A 6 -4.11 17.10 -9.92
C PHE A 6 -3.13 17.45 -11.05
N LYS A 7 -3.41 18.52 -11.80
CA LYS A 7 -2.52 19.02 -12.86
C LYS A 7 -1.21 19.52 -12.27
N ASP A 8 -1.24 20.25 -11.15
CA ASP A 8 -0.04 20.78 -10.51
C ASP A 8 0.78 19.66 -9.85
N TYR A 9 0.12 18.69 -9.22
CA TYR A 9 0.73 17.44 -8.77
C TYR A 9 1.45 16.72 -9.93
N ALA A 10 0.75 16.49 -11.05
CA ALA A 10 1.33 15.84 -12.22
C ALA A 10 2.51 16.65 -12.80
N LYS A 11 2.42 17.98 -12.84
CA LYS A 11 3.50 18.88 -13.29
C LYS A 11 4.77 18.69 -12.47
N ILE A 12 4.65 18.59 -11.14
CA ILE A 12 5.78 18.35 -10.24
C ILE A 12 6.39 16.99 -10.56
N LEU A 13 5.59 15.93 -10.68
CA LEU A 13 6.10 14.59 -11.01
C LEU A 13 6.84 14.56 -12.35
N PHE A 14 6.28 15.16 -13.40
CA PHE A 14 6.92 15.20 -14.73
C PHE A 14 8.23 15.97 -14.70
N ARG A 15 8.30 17.09 -13.96
CA ARG A 15 9.56 17.87 -13.80
C ARG A 15 10.63 17.08 -13.06
N THR A 16 10.24 16.40 -11.98
CA THR A 16 11.18 15.78 -11.04
C THR A 16 11.69 14.42 -11.52
N PHE A 17 10.84 13.65 -12.19
CA PHE A 17 11.13 12.26 -12.54
C PHE A 17 11.07 11.97 -14.05
N GLY A 18 10.57 12.87 -14.87
CA GLY A 18 10.37 12.61 -16.31
C GLY A 18 11.67 12.48 -17.12
N ASP A 19 12.81 12.86 -16.54
CA ASP A 19 14.13 12.50 -17.05
C ASP A 19 14.32 10.97 -17.10
N ARG A 20 13.77 10.23 -16.12
CA ARG A 20 13.92 8.77 -15.96
C ARG A 20 12.64 7.96 -16.21
N VAL A 21 11.47 8.51 -15.89
CA VAL A 21 10.17 7.84 -16.07
C VAL A 21 9.65 8.10 -17.48
N LYS A 22 9.53 7.02 -18.26
CA LYS A 22 9.07 7.08 -19.67
C LYS A 22 7.67 6.54 -19.90
N ASN A 23 7.03 5.96 -18.89
CA ASN A 23 5.66 5.47 -18.98
C ASN A 23 4.88 6.00 -17.79
N TRP A 24 3.89 6.85 -18.05
CA TRP A 24 3.06 7.48 -17.03
C TRP A 24 1.64 6.93 -17.09
N VAL A 25 1.15 6.44 -15.95
CA VAL A 25 -0.27 6.12 -15.76
C VAL A 25 -0.82 7.15 -14.77
N THR A 26 -1.84 7.91 -15.17
CA THR A 26 -2.37 8.98 -14.30
C THR A 26 -3.27 8.46 -13.19
N ILE A 27 -4.20 7.56 -13.53
CA ILE A 27 -5.23 7.03 -12.63
C ILE A 27 -5.31 5.53 -12.89
N ASN A 28 -5.31 4.73 -11.82
CA ASN A 28 -5.53 3.30 -11.87
C ASN A 28 -6.99 2.98 -11.56
N GLU A 29 -7.67 2.30 -12.49
CA GLU A 29 -9.03 1.76 -12.31
C GLU A 29 -10.07 2.79 -11.80
N PRO A 30 -10.30 3.88 -12.54
CA PRO A 30 -11.23 4.92 -12.13
C PRO A 30 -12.63 4.38 -11.80
N LEU A 31 -13.12 3.41 -12.59
CA LEU A 31 -14.45 2.83 -12.41
C LEU A 31 -14.59 2.04 -11.09
N ILE A 32 -13.54 1.39 -10.62
CA ILE A 32 -13.56 0.66 -9.33
C ILE A 32 -13.79 1.64 -8.19
N THR A 33 -13.07 2.76 -8.19
CA THR A 33 -13.26 3.82 -7.18
C THR A 33 -14.68 4.40 -7.24
N VAL A 34 -15.19 4.63 -8.45
CA VAL A 34 -16.55 5.16 -8.68
C VAL A 34 -17.61 4.19 -8.16
N LYS A 35 -17.59 2.93 -8.60
CA LYS A 35 -18.59 1.90 -8.27
C LYS A 35 -18.56 1.57 -6.78
N TYR A 36 -17.40 1.25 -6.24
CA TYR A 36 -17.32 0.80 -4.86
C TYR A 36 -17.46 1.97 -3.87
N GLY A 37 -16.87 3.13 -4.16
CA GLY A 37 -16.85 4.26 -3.23
C GLY A 37 -18.12 5.14 -3.23
N TYR A 38 -18.78 5.29 -4.37
CA TYR A 38 -19.87 6.27 -4.57
C TYR A 38 -21.22 5.64 -4.97
N ASP A 39 -21.26 4.33 -5.20
CA ASP A 39 -22.50 3.59 -5.43
C ASP A 39 -22.75 2.53 -4.35
N LEU A 40 -21.77 1.63 -4.13
CA LEU A 40 -21.90 0.53 -3.18
C LEU A 40 -21.50 0.86 -1.74
N GLY A 41 -20.97 2.06 -1.48
CA GLY A 41 -20.69 2.53 -0.11
C GLY A 41 -19.45 1.95 0.57
N PHE A 42 -18.51 1.37 -0.17
CA PHE A 42 -17.26 0.86 0.39
C PHE A 42 -16.33 2.02 0.84
N PRO A 43 -15.57 1.83 1.93
CA PRO A 43 -14.52 2.77 2.33
C PRO A 43 -13.45 2.95 1.22
N PRO A 44 -12.79 4.12 1.13
CA PRO A 44 -12.79 5.20 2.12
C PRO A 44 -13.88 6.27 1.91
N SER A 45 -14.56 6.29 0.77
CA SER A 45 -15.58 7.32 0.49
C SER A 45 -16.89 7.01 1.22
N SER A 46 -17.32 5.75 1.23
CA SER A 46 -18.55 5.29 1.89
C SER A 46 -19.78 6.16 1.60
N ARG A 47 -19.97 6.50 0.31
CA ARG A 47 -21.10 7.28 -0.18
C ARG A 47 -22.01 6.40 -1.02
N CYS A 48 -23.29 6.41 -0.70
CA CYS A 48 -24.32 5.67 -1.43
C CYS A 48 -25.71 6.18 -1.05
N SER A 49 -26.73 5.77 -1.82
CA SER A 49 -28.13 6.12 -1.51
C SER A 49 -28.72 5.32 -0.34
N ASP A 50 -28.20 4.12 -0.05
CA ASP A 50 -28.66 3.31 1.08
C ASP A 50 -28.21 3.91 2.42
N ARG A 51 -29.19 4.38 3.21
CA ARG A 51 -28.95 5.02 4.51
C ARG A 51 -28.63 4.05 5.64
N LYS A 52 -28.86 2.75 5.44
CA LYS A 52 -28.39 1.72 6.38
C LYS A 52 -26.87 1.53 6.28
N THR A 53 -26.33 1.72 5.08
CA THR A 53 -24.90 1.52 4.78
C THR A 53 -24.11 2.83 4.83
N CYS A 54 -24.65 3.93 4.28
CA CYS A 54 -23.95 5.20 4.12
C CYS A 54 -24.66 6.39 4.78
N LYS A 55 -23.88 7.21 5.51
CA LYS A 55 -24.39 8.45 6.15
C LYS A 55 -24.80 9.53 5.14
N ALA A 56 -24.22 9.52 3.95
CA ALA A 56 -24.49 10.47 2.87
C ALA A 56 -24.18 9.83 1.51
N GLY A 57 -24.49 10.54 0.42
CA GLY A 57 -24.18 10.10 -0.94
C GLY A 57 -25.42 9.96 -1.82
N ASN A 58 -25.22 9.88 -3.14
CA ASN A 58 -26.30 9.62 -4.08
C ASN A 58 -25.80 8.73 -5.24
N SER A 59 -26.20 7.47 -5.20
CA SER A 59 -25.85 6.41 -6.15
C SER A 59 -26.27 6.70 -7.59
N SER A 60 -27.24 7.59 -7.83
CA SER A 60 -27.72 7.91 -9.18
C SER A 60 -27.01 9.10 -9.84
N THR A 61 -26.22 9.87 -9.08
CA THR A 61 -25.60 11.11 -9.59
C THR A 61 -24.12 11.25 -9.26
N GLU A 62 -23.69 10.84 -8.07
CA GLU A 62 -22.30 10.99 -7.65
C GLU A 62 -21.34 10.12 -8.46
N PRO A 63 -21.63 8.83 -8.75
CA PRO A 63 -20.74 8.00 -9.56
C PRO A 63 -20.37 8.64 -10.90
N TYR A 64 -21.37 9.20 -11.58
CA TYR A 64 -21.22 9.90 -12.85
C TYR A 64 -20.38 11.17 -12.75
N THR A 65 -20.61 11.95 -11.69
CA THR A 65 -19.89 13.19 -11.43
C THR A 65 -18.41 12.90 -11.15
N VAL A 66 -18.12 11.86 -10.36
CA VAL A 66 -16.76 11.44 -10.04
C VAL A 66 -16.06 10.88 -11.27
N ALA A 67 -16.71 10.04 -12.06
CA ALA A 67 -16.18 9.53 -13.32
C ALA A 67 -15.82 10.67 -14.30
N HIS A 68 -16.69 11.68 -14.42
CA HIS A 68 -16.46 12.86 -15.26
C HIS A 68 -15.19 13.59 -14.83
N ASN A 69 -15.05 13.85 -13.53
CA ASN A 69 -13.91 14.55 -12.97
C ASN A 69 -12.60 13.75 -13.13
N PHE A 70 -12.62 12.43 -12.97
CA PHE A 70 -11.45 11.58 -13.20
C PHE A 70 -10.96 11.64 -14.65
N LEU A 71 -11.89 11.56 -15.61
CA LEU A 71 -11.55 11.66 -17.02
C LEU A 71 -10.97 13.04 -17.38
N LEU A 72 -11.53 14.12 -16.84
CA LEU A 72 -10.98 15.46 -17.02
C LEU A 72 -9.61 15.64 -16.36
N ALA A 73 -9.41 15.08 -15.17
CA ALA A 73 -8.14 15.13 -14.45
C ALA A 73 -7.04 14.41 -15.25
N HIS A 74 -7.31 13.17 -15.70
CA HIS A 74 -6.44 12.43 -16.62
C HIS A 74 -6.12 13.25 -17.86
N ALA A 75 -7.14 13.74 -18.57
CA ALA A 75 -6.95 14.45 -19.83
C ALA A 75 -6.17 15.76 -19.66
N THR A 76 -6.32 16.42 -18.52
CA THR A 76 -5.57 17.64 -18.18
C THR A 76 -4.10 17.35 -17.92
N ALA A 77 -3.80 16.32 -17.12
CA ALA A 77 -2.42 15.88 -16.87
C ALA A 77 -1.75 15.39 -18.16
N ALA A 78 -2.47 14.64 -18.99
CA ALA A 78 -1.99 14.20 -20.30
C ALA A 78 -1.69 15.37 -21.23
N SER A 79 -2.63 16.31 -21.39
CA SER A 79 -2.43 17.50 -22.21
C SER A 79 -1.21 18.32 -21.74
N LEU A 80 -1.02 18.44 -20.42
CA LEU A 80 0.16 19.08 -19.84
C LEU A 80 1.44 18.34 -20.21
N TYR A 81 1.49 17.02 -20.01
CA TYR A 81 2.65 16.19 -20.33
C TYR A 81 3.04 16.31 -21.80
N LYS A 82 2.07 16.05 -22.69
CA LYS A 82 2.26 16.07 -24.15
C LYS A 82 2.78 17.41 -24.65
N ARG A 83 2.28 18.53 -24.10
CA ARG A 83 2.70 19.88 -24.54
C ARG A 83 4.05 20.30 -23.96
N MET A 84 4.28 20.06 -22.68
CA MET A 84 5.40 20.70 -21.97
C MET A 84 6.60 19.79 -21.73
N PHE A 85 6.39 18.47 -21.71
CA PHE A 85 7.35 17.51 -21.18
C PHE A 85 7.73 16.45 -22.20
N GLN A 86 6.74 15.88 -22.91
CA GLN A 86 6.95 14.82 -23.89
C GLN A 86 7.99 15.15 -24.97
N PRO A 87 8.05 16.37 -25.56
CA PRO A 87 9.07 16.69 -26.57
C PRO A 87 10.50 16.62 -26.04
N LYS A 88 10.71 16.86 -24.74
CA LYS A 88 12.04 16.84 -24.11
C LYS A 88 12.35 15.52 -23.42
N GLN A 89 11.32 14.84 -22.92
CA GLN A 89 11.47 13.65 -22.09
C GLN A 89 11.24 12.35 -22.85
N GLY A 90 10.53 12.37 -23.97
CA GLY A 90 10.33 11.21 -24.85
C GLY A 90 9.50 10.07 -24.26
N GLY A 91 8.78 10.28 -23.15
CA GLY A 91 7.91 9.24 -22.58
C GLY A 91 6.49 9.25 -23.13
N GLN A 92 5.67 8.30 -22.70
CA GLN A 92 4.27 8.11 -23.05
C GLN A 92 3.37 8.28 -21.81
N ILE A 93 2.12 8.69 -22.02
CA ILE A 93 1.15 8.87 -20.95
C ILE A 93 -0.18 8.15 -21.26
N GLY A 94 -0.76 7.51 -20.25
CA GLY A 94 -1.99 6.74 -20.37
C GLY A 94 -2.79 6.69 -19.08
N VAL A 95 -3.81 5.83 -19.09
CA VAL A 95 -4.68 5.50 -17.96
C VAL A 95 -4.77 3.98 -17.86
N SER A 96 -4.91 3.44 -16.65
CA SER A 96 -5.23 2.02 -16.47
C SER A 96 -6.71 1.86 -16.17
N VAL A 97 -7.40 1.00 -16.92
CA VAL A 97 -8.83 0.73 -16.76
C VAL A 97 -9.06 -0.71 -16.31
N SER A 98 -10.11 -0.92 -15.51
CA SER A 98 -10.60 -2.26 -15.22
C SER A 98 -11.14 -2.85 -16.52
N ALA A 99 -10.73 -4.08 -16.84
CA ALA A 99 -11.08 -4.78 -18.06
C ALA A 99 -11.81 -6.08 -17.75
N GLN A 100 -12.83 -6.03 -16.87
CA GLN A 100 -13.66 -7.19 -16.55
C GLN A 100 -14.30 -7.77 -17.83
N TYR A 101 -14.10 -9.07 -18.07
CA TYR A 101 -14.75 -9.74 -19.20
C TYR A 101 -16.11 -10.28 -18.80
N TYR A 102 -17.10 -10.08 -19.67
CA TYR A 102 -18.47 -10.53 -19.50
C TYR A 102 -18.76 -11.67 -20.48
N GLU A 103 -19.00 -12.87 -19.96
CA GLU A 103 -19.49 -13.99 -20.77
C GLU A 103 -21.02 -13.99 -20.76
N PRO A 104 -21.70 -14.18 -21.90
CA PRO A 104 -23.15 -14.36 -21.92
C PRO A 104 -23.57 -15.55 -21.03
N TYR A 105 -24.58 -15.37 -20.17
CA TYR A 105 -25.07 -16.45 -19.31
C TYR A 105 -25.55 -17.65 -20.15
N SER A 106 -26.22 -17.38 -21.28
CA SER A 106 -26.65 -18.40 -22.24
C SER A 106 -26.37 -17.99 -23.69
N LYS A 107 -26.69 -18.88 -24.64
CA LYS A 107 -26.67 -18.58 -26.08
C LYS A 107 -27.88 -17.74 -26.52
N SER A 108 -28.68 -17.19 -25.61
CA SER A 108 -29.77 -16.29 -25.99
C SER A 108 -29.22 -14.98 -26.58
N PRO A 109 -29.91 -14.38 -27.58
CA PRO A 109 -29.56 -13.04 -28.06
C PRO A 109 -29.54 -11.99 -26.95
N GLN A 110 -30.43 -12.12 -25.96
CA GLN A 110 -30.59 -11.20 -24.84
C GLN A 110 -29.36 -11.22 -23.92
N ASP A 111 -28.85 -12.41 -23.56
CA ASP A 111 -27.65 -12.53 -22.72
C ASP A 111 -26.39 -12.11 -23.47
N ARG A 112 -26.32 -12.32 -24.80
CA ARG A 112 -25.24 -11.75 -25.62
C ARG A 112 -25.28 -10.23 -25.63
N ALA A 113 -26.45 -9.64 -25.77
CA ALA A 113 -26.63 -8.20 -25.69
C ALA A 113 -26.27 -7.68 -24.28
N ALA A 114 -26.64 -8.40 -23.23
CA ALA A 114 -26.29 -8.09 -21.84
C ALA A 114 -24.77 -8.10 -21.62
N ALA A 115 -24.06 -9.12 -22.11
CA ALA A 115 -22.60 -9.18 -22.02
C ALA A 115 -21.94 -7.99 -22.74
N LYS A 116 -22.44 -7.62 -23.94
CA LYS A 116 -21.96 -6.44 -24.66
C LYS A 116 -22.22 -5.15 -23.87
N ARG A 117 -23.43 -4.95 -23.34
CA ARG A 117 -23.77 -3.79 -22.50
C ARG A 117 -22.89 -3.70 -21.26
N GLY A 118 -22.64 -4.83 -20.59
CA GLY A 118 -21.72 -4.88 -19.45
C GLY A 118 -20.33 -4.38 -19.81
N LEU A 119 -19.77 -4.82 -20.93
CA LEU A 119 -18.47 -4.34 -21.42
C LEU A 119 -18.48 -2.86 -21.82
N ASP A 120 -19.55 -2.40 -22.48
CA ASP A 120 -19.72 -0.99 -22.84
C ASP A 120 -19.78 -0.10 -21.58
N PHE A 121 -20.40 -0.56 -20.49
CA PHE A 121 -20.42 0.13 -19.20
C PHE A 121 -19.09 0.08 -18.45
N GLU A 122 -18.33 -1.01 -18.59
CA GLU A 122 -17.05 -1.20 -17.90
C GLU A 122 -15.93 -0.35 -18.51
N ILE A 123 -15.81 -0.32 -19.84
CA ILE A 123 -14.68 0.32 -20.55
C ILE A 123 -15.14 1.50 -21.43
N GLY A 124 -16.33 1.43 -22.00
CA GLY A 124 -16.81 2.35 -23.04
C GLY A 124 -17.61 3.55 -22.55
N TRP A 125 -17.96 3.59 -21.27
CA TRP A 125 -18.97 4.52 -20.77
C TRP A 125 -18.39 5.87 -20.36
N LEU A 126 -19.04 6.93 -20.82
CA LEU A 126 -18.62 8.31 -20.61
C LEU A 126 -19.81 9.14 -20.13
N PRO A 127 -19.65 9.97 -19.08
CA PRO A 127 -20.63 10.98 -18.70
C PRO A 127 -20.75 12.08 -19.77
N LYS A 128 -21.73 12.98 -19.59
CA LYS A 128 -21.98 14.06 -20.55
C LYS A 128 -20.83 15.08 -20.54
N PHE A 129 -20.13 15.20 -21.68
CA PHE A 129 -19.09 16.21 -21.89
C PHE A 129 -19.56 17.37 -22.76
N THR A 130 -19.13 18.58 -22.41
CA THR A 130 -19.15 19.75 -23.30
C THR A 130 -18.23 19.54 -24.49
N SER A 131 -18.43 20.30 -25.57
CA SER A 131 -17.57 20.22 -26.77
C SER A 131 -16.09 20.49 -26.47
N LYS A 132 -15.79 21.36 -25.50
CA LYS A 132 -14.42 21.67 -25.07
C LYS A 132 -13.78 20.49 -24.34
N GLU A 133 -14.54 19.84 -23.46
CA GLU A 133 -14.05 18.67 -22.72
C GLU A 133 -13.86 17.45 -23.63
N LYS A 134 -14.78 17.21 -24.58
CA LYS A 134 -14.62 16.15 -25.59
C LYS A 134 -13.29 16.29 -26.33
N LYS A 135 -12.93 17.51 -26.75
CA LYS A 135 -11.65 17.81 -27.41
C LYS A 135 -10.45 17.57 -26.50
N LEU A 136 -10.58 17.81 -25.19
CA LEU A 136 -9.51 17.58 -24.22
C LEU A 136 -9.27 16.09 -23.96
N VAL A 137 -10.35 15.30 -23.82
CA VAL A 137 -10.29 13.86 -23.54
C VAL A 137 -9.88 13.07 -24.77
N LYS A 138 -10.35 13.47 -25.97
CA LYS A 138 -10.00 12.77 -27.22
C LYS A 138 -8.49 12.85 -27.46
N GLY A 139 -7.85 11.68 -27.54
CA GLY A 139 -6.40 11.57 -27.77
C GLY A 139 -5.53 11.84 -26.54
N SER A 140 -6.10 11.84 -25.33
CA SER A 140 -5.34 12.02 -24.08
C SER A 140 -4.48 10.81 -23.69
N VAL A 141 -4.62 9.67 -24.37
CA VAL A 141 -3.86 8.45 -24.11
C VAL A 141 -2.91 8.14 -25.27
N ASP A 142 -1.66 7.80 -24.95
CA ASP A 142 -0.68 7.19 -25.87
C ASP A 142 -0.74 5.66 -25.81
N PHE A 143 -1.11 5.13 -24.65
CA PHE A 143 -1.37 3.71 -24.41
C PHE A 143 -2.50 3.55 -23.39
N MET A 144 -3.08 2.35 -23.33
CA MET A 144 -4.09 1.99 -22.35
C MET A 144 -3.58 0.80 -21.53
N GLY A 145 -3.57 0.95 -20.20
CA GLY A 145 -3.39 -0.16 -19.27
C GLY A 145 -4.70 -0.91 -19.10
N LEU A 146 -4.65 -2.24 -19.13
CA LEU A 146 -5.82 -3.10 -18.90
C LEU A 146 -5.54 -3.95 -17.66
N ASN A 147 -6.30 -3.70 -16.60
CA ASN A 147 -6.27 -4.55 -15.42
C ASN A 147 -7.34 -5.65 -15.57
N TYR A 148 -6.88 -6.89 -15.66
CA TYR A 148 -7.74 -8.05 -15.88
C TYR A 148 -7.56 -9.06 -14.76
N TYR A 149 -8.67 -9.52 -14.17
CA TYR A 149 -8.64 -10.49 -13.08
C TYR A 149 -9.41 -11.77 -13.42
N THR A 150 -10.67 -11.65 -13.84
CA THR A 150 -11.54 -12.80 -14.07
C THR A 150 -12.61 -12.52 -15.14
N ALA A 151 -13.39 -13.54 -15.48
CA ALA A 151 -14.61 -13.44 -16.27
C ALA A 151 -15.85 -13.63 -15.38
N ILE A 152 -16.94 -12.93 -15.70
CA ILE A 152 -18.22 -13.06 -14.99
C ILE A 152 -19.35 -13.27 -15.99
N PHE A 153 -20.39 -14.02 -15.62
CA PHE A 153 -21.54 -14.19 -16.49
C PHE A 153 -22.45 -12.97 -16.43
N ALA A 154 -22.93 -12.54 -17.59
CA ALA A 154 -23.92 -11.50 -17.76
C ALA A 154 -25.25 -12.12 -18.21
N LYS A 155 -26.27 -11.98 -17.38
CA LYS A 155 -27.65 -12.36 -17.70
C LYS A 155 -28.48 -11.10 -17.92
N SER A 156 -29.29 -11.08 -18.97
CA SER A 156 -30.12 -9.90 -19.25
C SER A 156 -31.20 -9.72 -18.19
N ILE A 157 -31.41 -8.46 -17.81
CA ILE A 157 -32.61 -8.01 -17.11
C ILE A 157 -33.45 -7.23 -18.15
N PRO A 158 -34.80 -7.21 -18.06
CA PRO A 158 -35.61 -6.32 -18.88
C PRO A 158 -35.13 -4.87 -18.78
N VAL A 159 -34.98 -4.20 -19.92
CA VAL A 159 -34.62 -2.79 -19.97
C VAL A 159 -35.90 -1.97 -19.83
N ASP A 160 -35.96 -1.14 -18.80
CA ASP A 160 -37.04 -0.16 -18.63
C ASP A 160 -36.48 1.24 -18.88
N PHE A 161 -36.91 1.84 -20.00
CA PHE A 161 -36.47 3.17 -20.41
C PHE A 161 -37.15 4.31 -19.62
N HIS A 162 -38.18 3.99 -18.83
CA HIS A 162 -38.92 4.96 -18.01
C HIS A 162 -38.54 4.90 -16.53
N ALA A 163 -37.76 3.89 -16.12
CA ALA A 163 -37.28 3.78 -14.75
C ALA A 163 -36.39 4.98 -14.39
N LEU A 164 -36.64 5.57 -13.22
CA LEU A 164 -35.75 6.60 -12.67
C LEU A 164 -34.40 5.98 -12.32
N PRO A 165 -33.27 6.67 -12.58
CA PRO A 165 -31.96 6.16 -12.19
C PRO A 165 -31.87 6.00 -10.68
N VAL A 166 -31.70 4.76 -10.23
CA VAL A 166 -31.59 4.42 -8.80
C VAL A 166 -30.14 4.25 -8.37
N SER A 167 -29.31 3.69 -9.25
CA SER A 167 -27.88 3.50 -9.04
C SER A 167 -27.14 3.30 -10.36
N SER A 168 -25.89 3.75 -10.43
CA SER A 168 -25.03 3.55 -11.62
C SER A 168 -24.85 2.07 -12.00
N THR A 169 -24.89 1.17 -11.02
CA THR A 169 -24.76 -0.28 -11.20
C THR A 169 -26.04 -0.94 -11.72
N ALA A 170 -27.22 -0.36 -11.46
CA ALA A 170 -28.48 -0.83 -12.01
C ALA A 170 -28.68 -0.41 -13.48
N ASP A 171 -28.11 0.74 -13.87
CA ASP A 171 -28.28 1.33 -15.21
C ASP A 171 -27.71 0.47 -16.36
N VAL A 172 -26.94 -0.58 -16.04
CA VAL A 172 -26.39 -1.54 -17.01
C VAL A 172 -27.49 -2.50 -17.53
N PHE A 173 -28.56 -2.72 -16.74
CA PHE A 173 -29.61 -3.73 -17.00
C PHE A 173 -29.05 -5.14 -17.22
N VAL A 174 -28.11 -5.52 -16.35
CA VAL A 174 -27.44 -6.82 -16.40
C VAL A 174 -27.36 -7.38 -14.98
N ASN A 175 -27.78 -8.63 -14.83
CA ASN A 175 -27.50 -9.40 -13.62
C ASN A 175 -26.16 -10.11 -13.79
N LEU A 176 -25.22 -9.80 -12.91
CA LEU A 176 -23.87 -10.37 -12.94
C LEU A 176 -23.79 -11.54 -11.97
N THR A 177 -23.35 -12.68 -12.46
CA THR A 177 -23.18 -13.87 -11.61
C THR A 177 -21.88 -14.58 -11.90
N ALA A 178 -21.22 -15.02 -10.84
CA ALA A 178 -20.08 -15.91 -10.91
C ALA A 178 -20.54 -17.37 -10.95
N GLU A 179 -21.80 -17.69 -11.23
CA GLU A 179 -22.35 -19.05 -11.25
C GLU A 179 -23.25 -19.27 -12.46
N ARG A 180 -23.17 -20.44 -13.10
CA ARG A 180 -24.09 -20.89 -14.14
C ARG A 180 -24.56 -22.31 -13.83
N ASN A 181 -25.87 -22.48 -13.62
CA ASN A 181 -26.54 -23.76 -13.37
C ASN A 181 -25.98 -24.55 -12.16
N GLY A 182 -25.80 -23.92 -10.99
CA GLY A 182 -25.23 -24.58 -9.82
C GLY A 182 -23.70 -24.68 -9.83
N VAL A 183 -23.06 -24.31 -10.95
CA VAL A 183 -21.61 -24.39 -11.12
C VAL A 183 -21.01 -22.99 -11.09
N LEU A 184 -20.27 -22.68 -10.03
CA LEU A 184 -19.51 -21.44 -9.95
C LEU A 184 -18.56 -21.36 -11.16
N ASN A 185 -18.56 -20.24 -11.88
CA ASN A 185 -17.54 -19.81 -12.84
C ASN A 185 -16.15 -19.66 -12.23
N PHE A 186 -16.00 -19.77 -10.89
CA PHE A 186 -14.71 -20.17 -10.33
C PHE A 186 -14.22 -21.51 -10.93
N SER A 187 -15.05 -22.28 -11.61
CA SER A 187 -14.67 -23.46 -12.40
C SER A 187 -13.86 -23.14 -13.66
N SER A 188 -14.00 -21.97 -14.29
CA SER A 188 -13.02 -21.51 -15.31
C SER A 188 -11.69 -21.14 -14.64
N VAL A 189 -11.77 -20.60 -13.41
CA VAL A 189 -10.64 -20.36 -12.49
C VAL A 189 -10.14 -21.65 -11.78
N HIS A 190 -10.80 -22.80 -11.95
CA HIS A 190 -10.31 -24.10 -11.46
C HIS A 190 -9.79 -24.96 -12.59
N ARG A 191 -10.35 -24.82 -13.80
CA ARG A 191 -9.86 -25.46 -15.01
C ARG A 191 -8.56 -24.84 -15.51
N TYR A 192 -8.27 -23.59 -15.12
CA TYR A 192 -7.10 -22.82 -15.53
C TYR A 192 -6.38 -22.13 -14.35
N GLY A 193 -6.61 -22.57 -13.10
CA GLY A 193 -5.94 -22.00 -11.92
C GLY A 193 -6.48 -20.65 -11.40
N ARG A 194 -6.07 -20.27 -10.17
CA ARG A 194 -6.55 -19.09 -9.40
C ARG A 194 -5.49 -18.02 -9.26
N LEU A 195 -5.85 -16.74 -9.48
CA LEU A 195 -4.95 -15.59 -9.28
C LEU A 195 -4.64 -15.30 -7.81
N SER A 196 -5.54 -15.65 -6.89
CA SER A 196 -5.35 -15.50 -5.44
C SER A 196 -5.77 -16.75 -4.69
N GLN A 197 -5.07 -17.05 -3.60
CA GLN A 197 -5.38 -18.15 -2.69
C GLN A 197 -5.72 -17.57 -1.31
N SER A 198 -6.79 -18.09 -0.69
CA SER A 198 -7.10 -17.75 0.69
C SER A 198 -5.99 -18.25 1.60
N ARG A 199 -5.46 -17.36 2.43
CA ARG A 199 -4.47 -17.71 3.46
C ARG A 199 -5.06 -18.75 4.41
N ASN A 200 -4.35 -19.87 4.59
CA ASN A 200 -4.70 -20.91 5.57
C ASN A 200 -3.52 -21.13 6.51
N ASP A 201 -3.58 -20.44 7.65
CA ASP A 201 -2.51 -20.45 8.66
C ASP A 201 -2.31 -21.81 9.34
N SER A 202 -3.24 -22.76 9.15
CA SER A 202 -3.13 -24.12 9.67
C SER A 202 -2.21 -25.02 8.83
N LEU A 203 -1.79 -24.58 7.63
CA LEU A 203 -0.92 -25.35 6.74
C LEU A 203 0.56 -24.98 6.92
N PRO A 204 1.51 -25.93 6.78
CA PRO A 204 2.94 -25.60 6.78
C PRO A 204 3.29 -24.60 5.68
N LEU A 205 4.21 -23.67 5.95
CA LEU A 205 4.64 -22.63 5.00
C LEU A 205 5.04 -23.22 3.63
N LYS A 206 5.70 -24.38 3.59
CA LYS A 206 6.07 -25.06 2.34
C LYS A 206 4.85 -25.42 1.47
N VAL A 207 3.72 -25.74 2.10
CA VAL A 207 2.45 -26.00 1.41
C VAL A 207 1.81 -24.70 0.96
N GLN A 208 1.90 -23.63 1.76
CA GLN A 208 1.38 -22.30 1.40
C GLN A 208 2.17 -21.62 0.26
N LEU A 209 3.49 -21.86 0.19
CA LEU A 209 4.35 -21.37 -0.89
C LEU A 209 4.18 -22.16 -2.20
N ASN A 210 3.57 -23.35 -2.13
CA ASN A 210 3.27 -24.15 -3.30
C ASN A 210 1.88 -23.74 -3.85
N ASP A 211 1.87 -22.75 -4.74
CA ASP A 211 0.66 -22.24 -5.39
C ASP A 211 0.59 -22.64 -6.89
N PRO A 212 0.38 -23.93 -7.21
CA PRO A 212 0.29 -24.39 -8.60
C PRO A 212 -0.92 -23.80 -9.32
N SER A 213 -1.94 -23.36 -8.58
CA SER A 213 -3.11 -22.68 -9.13
C SER A 213 -2.73 -21.31 -9.72
N ARG A 214 -1.87 -20.53 -9.05
CA ARG A 214 -1.39 -19.25 -9.58
C ARG A 214 -0.47 -19.41 -10.77
N ILE A 215 0.35 -20.47 -10.77
CA ILE A 215 1.18 -20.84 -11.91
C ILE A 215 0.30 -21.16 -13.13
N ASP A 216 -0.69 -22.04 -12.96
CA ASP A 216 -1.60 -22.46 -14.03
C ASP A 216 -2.37 -21.25 -14.61
N TYR A 217 -2.90 -20.39 -13.74
CA TYR A 217 -3.55 -19.13 -14.14
C TYR A 217 -2.63 -18.28 -14.99
N THR A 218 -1.40 -18.07 -14.53
CA THR A 218 -0.43 -17.21 -15.21
C THR A 218 -0.06 -17.79 -16.57
N VAL A 219 0.17 -19.09 -16.68
CA VAL A 219 0.47 -19.78 -17.95
C VAL A 219 -0.68 -19.64 -18.93
N HIS A 220 -1.92 -19.89 -18.49
CA HIS A 220 -3.09 -19.77 -19.34
C HIS A 220 -3.36 -18.31 -19.77
N HIS A 221 -3.17 -17.35 -18.87
CA HIS A 221 -3.33 -15.94 -19.18
C HIS A 221 -2.28 -15.46 -20.20
N LEU A 222 -1.01 -15.81 -20.01
CA LEU A 222 0.06 -15.50 -20.97
C LEU A 222 -0.15 -16.19 -22.33
N TYR A 223 -0.68 -17.41 -22.35
CA TYR A 223 -1.07 -18.07 -23.60
C TYR A 223 -2.16 -17.29 -24.35
N ARG A 224 -3.17 -16.77 -23.66
CA ARG A 224 -4.23 -15.93 -24.25
C ARG A 224 -3.68 -14.63 -24.79
N ILE A 225 -2.78 -13.97 -24.06
CA ILE A 225 -2.08 -12.76 -24.53
C ILE A 225 -1.27 -13.07 -25.80
N ARG A 226 -0.50 -14.16 -25.81
CA ARG A 226 0.25 -14.59 -27.00
C ARG A 226 -0.66 -14.83 -28.20
N LYS A 227 -1.83 -15.46 -27.99
CA LYS A 227 -2.82 -15.65 -29.06
C LYS A 227 -3.38 -14.32 -29.56
N ALA A 228 -3.66 -13.37 -28.67
CA ALA A 228 -4.11 -12.03 -29.05
C ALA A 228 -3.06 -11.30 -29.90
N ILE A 229 -1.78 -11.37 -29.52
CA ILE A 229 -0.67 -10.80 -30.30
C ILE A 229 -0.61 -11.42 -31.71
N LYS A 230 -0.72 -12.75 -31.82
CA LYS A 230 -0.77 -13.44 -33.13
C LYS A 230 -1.97 -13.00 -33.98
N ASN A 231 -3.08 -12.64 -33.35
CA ASN A 231 -4.28 -12.14 -34.03
C ASN A 231 -4.21 -10.62 -34.33
N GLY A 232 -3.05 -9.99 -34.16
CA GLY A 232 -2.81 -8.59 -34.52
C GLY A 232 -3.02 -7.58 -33.39
N VAL A 233 -3.27 -8.01 -32.15
CA VAL A 233 -3.38 -7.10 -31.00
C VAL A 233 -1.99 -6.58 -30.62
N ASN A 234 -1.82 -5.27 -30.61
CA ASN A 234 -0.56 -4.59 -30.31
C ASN A 234 -0.29 -4.48 -28.79
N VAL A 235 0.00 -5.61 -28.14
CA VAL A 235 0.36 -5.64 -26.72
C VAL A 235 1.80 -5.14 -26.53
N LYS A 236 1.99 -4.09 -25.73
CA LYS A 236 3.31 -3.44 -25.50
C LYS A 236 4.04 -3.92 -24.26
N GLY A 237 3.35 -4.54 -23.30
CA GLY A 237 3.94 -4.99 -22.05
C GLY A 237 2.94 -5.80 -21.22
N TYR A 238 3.45 -6.45 -20.17
CA TYR A 238 2.67 -7.21 -19.20
C TYR A 238 3.18 -6.92 -17.79
N PHE A 239 2.26 -6.60 -16.88
CA PHE A 239 2.57 -6.35 -15.47
C PHE A 239 1.89 -7.42 -14.63
N TYR A 240 2.69 -8.17 -13.88
CA TYR A 240 2.16 -9.17 -12.95
C TYR A 240 1.78 -8.52 -11.62
N TRP A 241 0.59 -8.83 -11.12
CA TRP A 241 0.11 -8.34 -9.83
C TRP A 241 -0.08 -9.50 -8.84
N SER A 242 0.36 -9.41 -7.59
CA SER A 242 1.14 -8.32 -6.97
C SER A 242 2.62 -8.65 -6.86
N LEU A 243 3.41 -7.59 -6.69
CA LEU A 243 4.86 -7.62 -6.52
C LEU A 243 5.33 -8.62 -5.44
N LEU A 244 4.53 -8.80 -4.39
CA LEU A 244 4.64 -9.90 -3.44
C LEU A 244 3.26 -10.58 -3.38
N ASP A 245 3.14 -11.91 -3.50
CA ASP A 245 4.19 -12.95 -3.58
C ASP A 245 4.86 -13.10 -4.96
N GLY A 246 6.17 -12.84 -5.06
CA GLY A 246 6.91 -12.85 -6.33
C GLY A 246 8.34 -12.23 -6.35
N PHE A 247 9.03 -12.16 -5.21
CA PHE A 247 10.32 -11.46 -5.05
C PHE A 247 11.41 -11.81 -6.10
N GLU A 248 11.46 -13.07 -6.54
CA GLU A 248 12.39 -13.54 -7.59
C GLU A 248 12.30 -12.74 -8.89
N TRP A 249 11.08 -12.39 -9.30
CA TRP A 249 10.84 -11.70 -10.56
C TRP A 249 11.20 -10.20 -10.48
N ILE A 250 10.98 -9.56 -9.33
CA ILE A 250 11.35 -8.15 -9.10
C ILE A 250 12.86 -7.97 -9.16
N ALA A 251 13.58 -8.80 -8.40
CA ALA A 251 15.03 -8.73 -8.32
C ALA A 251 15.62 -9.01 -9.71
N GLY A 252 15.08 -9.99 -10.43
CA GLY A 252 15.49 -10.28 -11.81
C GLY A 252 15.22 -9.15 -12.79
N THR A 253 14.11 -8.41 -12.64
CA THR A 253 13.67 -7.38 -13.60
C THR A 253 14.35 -6.03 -13.39
N PHE A 254 14.57 -5.61 -12.14
CA PHE A 254 15.03 -4.25 -11.82
C PHE A 254 16.45 -4.19 -11.26
N GLY A 255 17.08 -5.32 -10.96
CA GLY A 255 18.37 -5.34 -10.29
C GLY A 255 19.56 -4.91 -11.15
N ASP A 256 19.36 -4.71 -12.45
CA ASP A 256 20.30 -3.96 -13.30
C ASP A 256 20.50 -2.52 -12.78
N ARG A 257 19.44 -1.90 -12.24
CA ARG A 257 19.39 -0.50 -11.80
C ARG A 257 19.21 -0.31 -10.29
N VAL A 258 18.49 -1.20 -9.61
CA VAL A 258 18.26 -1.14 -8.17
C VAL A 258 19.37 -1.89 -7.44
N LYS A 259 20.16 -1.14 -6.66
CA LYS A 259 21.32 -1.68 -5.93
C LYS A 259 21.12 -1.75 -4.42
N ASN A 260 20.04 -1.22 -3.87
CA ASN A 260 19.76 -1.28 -2.45
C ASN A 260 18.33 -1.80 -2.26
N TRP A 261 18.20 -2.96 -1.62
CA TRP A 261 16.94 -3.64 -1.40
C TRP A 261 16.61 -3.67 0.08
N VAL A 262 15.44 -3.17 0.47
CA VAL A 262 14.89 -3.35 1.81
C VAL A 262 13.73 -4.33 1.72
N THR A 263 13.78 -5.44 2.47
CA THR A 263 12.74 -6.49 2.37
C THR A 263 11.49 -6.16 3.16
N ILE A 264 11.65 -5.66 4.39
CA ILE A 264 10.57 -5.40 5.35
C ILE A 264 10.89 -4.06 6.02
N ASN A 265 9.86 -3.22 6.18
CA ASN A 265 9.93 -1.95 6.90
C ASN A 265 9.25 -2.08 8.26
N GLU A 266 9.96 -1.75 9.34
CA GLU A 266 9.47 -1.70 10.71
C GLU A 266 8.67 -2.94 11.14
N PRO A 267 9.30 -4.14 11.10
CA PRO A 267 8.61 -5.38 11.47
C PRO A 267 8.00 -5.31 12.87
N LEU A 268 8.68 -4.69 13.83
CA LEU A 268 8.22 -4.60 15.22
C LEU A 268 7.00 -3.69 15.40
N ILE A 269 6.87 -2.63 14.60
CA ILE A 269 5.67 -1.77 14.60
C ILE A 269 4.46 -2.59 14.16
N THR A 270 4.59 -3.37 13.09
CA THR A 270 3.50 -4.26 12.63
C THR A 270 3.15 -5.31 13.67
N VAL A 271 4.17 -5.91 14.30
CA VAL A 271 4.01 -6.93 15.35
C VAL A 271 3.28 -6.36 16.57
N LYS A 272 3.77 -5.25 17.13
CA LYS A 272 3.22 -4.62 18.33
C LYS A 272 1.82 -4.05 18.08
N TYR A 273 1.66 -3.23 17.05
CA TYR A 273 0.38 -2.57 16.82
C TYR A 273 -0.67 -3.54 16.28
N GLY A 274 -0.30 -4.44 15.36
CA GLY A 274 -1.26 -5.32 14.69
C GLY A 274 -1.65 -6.59 15.47
N TYR A 275 -0.75 -7.13 16.30
CA TYR A 275 -0.90 -8.44 16.95
C TYR A 275 -0.84 -8.41 18.48
N ASP A 276 -0.55 -7.24 19.07
CA ASP A 276 -0.62 -7.04 20.52
C ASP A 276 -1.68 -6.00 20.89
N LEU A 277 -1.60 -4.79 20.30
CA LEU A 277 -2.50 -3.67 20.59
C LEU A 277 -3.79 -3.66 19.77
N GLY A 278 -3.92 -4.51 18.75
CA GLY A 278 -5.17 -4.66 18.01
C GLY A 278 -5.47 -3.59 16.96
N PHE A 279 -4.46 -2.84 16.50
CA PHE A 279 -4.64 -1.82 15.48
C PHE A 279 -4.82 -2.46 14.08
N PRO A 280 -5.57 -1.82 13.17
CA PRO A 280 -5.70 -2.27 11.79
C PRO A 280 -4.34 -2.32 11.05
N PRO A 281 -4.17 -3.18 10.03
CA PRO A 281 -5.21 -4.00 9.39
C PRO A 281 -5.45 -5.36 10.06
N SER A 282 -4.53 -5.87 10.87
CA SER A 282 -4.65 -7.19 11.48
C SER A 282 -5.70 -7.21 12.59
N SER A 283 -5.73 -6.19 13.44
CA SER A 283 -6.67 -6.06 14.57
C SER A 283 -6.78 -7.33 15.44
N ARG A 284 -5.63 -7.93 15.78
CA ARG A 284 -5.54 -9.12 16.63
C ARG A 284 -4.93 -8.77 17.98
N CYS A 285 -5.59 -9.20 19.05
CA CYS A 285 -5.13 -9.01 20.42
C CYS A 285 -5.89 -9.91 21.40
N SER A 286 -5.40 -10.00 22.64
CA SER A 286 -6.08 -10.72 23.73
C SER A 286 -7.32 -9.99 24.25
N ASP A 287 -7.36 -8.65 24.19
CA ASP A 287 -8.53 -7.88 24.64
C ASP A 287 -9.71 -8.05 23.68
N ARG A 288 -10.75 -8.73 24.15
CA ARG A 288 -11.96 -9.04 23.38
C ARG A 288 -12.91 -7.86 23.20
N LYS A 289 -12.72 -6.76 23.94
CA LYS A 289 -13.43 -5.50 23.67
C LYS A 289 -12.90 -4.83 22.41
N THR A 290 -11.60 -4.98 22.16
CA THR A 290 -10.89 -4.34 21.04
C THR A 290 -10.80 -5.26 19.81
N CYS A 291 -10.54 -6.56 20.00
CA CYS A 291 -10.25 -7.50 18.91
C CYS A 291 -11.19 -8.72 18.89
N LYS A 292 -11.59 -9.11 17.67
CA LYS A 292 -12.42 -10.31 17.45
C LYS A 292 -11.67 -11.62 17.70
N ALA A 293 -10.35 -11.62 17.51
CA ALA A 293 -9.48 -12.78 17.67
C ALA A 293 -8.06 -12.31 18.01
N GLY A 294 -7.17 -13.23 18.38
CA GLY A 294 -5.78 -12.92 18.68
C GLY A 294 -5.31 -13.41 20.03
N ASN A 295 -4.00 -13.45 20.21
CA ASN A 295 -3.34 -13.70 21.48
C ASN A 295 -2.05 -12.87 21.59
N SER A 296 -2.11 -11.80 22.39
CA SER A 296 -1.05 -10.83 22.60
C SER A 296 0.23 -11.41 23.24
N SER A 297 0.16 -12.58 23.89
CA SER A 297 1.32 -13.21 24.50
C SER A 297 2.06 -14.18 23.59
N THR A 298 1.50 -14.52 22.43
CA THR A 298 2.09 -15.53 21.53
C THR A 298 2.17 -15.08 20.08
N GLU A 299 1.13 -14.44 19.53
CA GLU A 299 1.10 -14.03 18.13
C GLU A 299 2.20 -13.03 17.76
N PRO A 300 2.53 -12.01 18.59
CA PRO A 300 3.63 -11.11 18.27
C PRO A 300 4.97 -11.84 18.04
N TYR A 301 5.26 -12.83 18.88
CA TYR A 301 6.46 -13.68 18.81
C TYR A 301 6.49 -14.51 17.51
N ILE A 302 5.36 -15.12 17.15
CA ILE A 302 5.21 -15.94 15.94
C ILE A 302 5.39 -15.08 14.69
N VAL A 303 4.76 -13.90 14.65
CA VAL A 303 4.84 -12.99 13.50
C VAL A 303 6.25 -12.43 13.35
N ALA A 304 6.90 -12.02 14.44
CA ALA A 304 8.29 -11.58 14.42
C ALA A 304 9.24 -12.67 13.90
N HIS A 305 9.07 -13.92 14.34
CA HIS A 305 9.84 -15.07 13.84
C HIS A 305 9.68 -15.24 12.33
N ASN A 306 8.44 -15.20 11.84
CA ASN A 306 8.15 -15.36 10.43
C ASN A 306 8.69 -14.21 9.57
N PHE A 307 8.67 -12.97 10.06
CA PHE A 307 9.30 -11.84 9.38
C PHE A 307 10.81 -12.01 9.24
N LEU A 308 11.49 -12.49 10.28
CA LEU A 308 12.93 -12.77 10.23
C LEU A 308 13.24 -13.87 9.21
N LEU A 309 12.45 -14.96 9.20
CA LEU A 309 12.62 -16.03 8.21
C LEU A 309 12.32 -15.57 6.78
N ALA A 310 11.28 -14.74 6.58
CA ALA A 310 10.91 -14.21 5.28
C ALA A 310 12.02 -13.30 4.73
N HIS A 311 12.53 -12.36 5.54
CA HIS A 311 13.69 -11.55 5.19
C HIS A 311 14.90 -12.42 4.83
N ALA A 312 15.24 -13.38 5.70
CA ALA A 312 16.42 -14.20 5.50
C ALA A 312 16.33 -15.10 4.26
N THR A 313 15.13 -15.58 3.94
CA THR A 313 14.86 -16.35 2.71
C THR A 313 15.03 -15.48 1.47
N ALA A 314 14.45 -14.26 1.45
CA ALA A 314 14.61 -13.31 0.35
C ALA A 314 16.08 -12.89 0.17
N ALA A 315 16.79 -12.63 1.27
CA ALA A 315 18.21 -12.32 1.23
C ALA A 315 19.05 -13.47 0.70
N SER A 316 18.84 -14.70 1.19
CA SER A 316 19.55 -15.89 0.69
C SER A 316 19.38 -16.08 -0.82
N LEU A 317 18.15 -15.88 -1.31
CA LEU A 317 17.81 -15.94 -2.72
C LEU A 317 18.49 -14.81 -3.52
N TYR A 318 18.39 -13.56 -3.06
CA TYR A 318 19.04 -12.40 -3.67
C TYR A 318 20.54 -12.61 -3.82
N LYS A 319 21.19 -12.96 -2.71
CA LYS A 319 22.64 -13.16 -2.64
C LYS A 319 23.11 -14.30 -3.54
N ARG A 320 22.34 -15.38 -3.65
CA ARG A 320 22.68 -16.53 -4.49
C ARG A 320 22.47 -16.27 -5.98
N MET A 321 21.33 -15.71 -6.36
CA MET A 321 20.89 -15.69 -7.75
C MET A 321 21.14 -14.37 -8.47
N PHE A 322 21.17 -13.26 -7.72
CA PHE A 322 21.08 -11.92 -8.30
C PHE A 322 22.28 -11.05 -7.96
N GLN A 323 22.74 -11.06 -6.72
CA GLN A 323 23.87 -10.26 -6.25
C GLN A 323 25.16 -10.44 -7.09
N PRO A 324 25.57 -11.65 -7.53
CA PRO A 324 26.79 -11.81 -8.33
C PRO A 324 26.74 -11.10 -9.68
N LYS A 325 25.54 -10.98 -10.27
CA LYS A 325 25.33 -10.31 -11.57
C LYS A 325 25.01 -8.83 -11.43
N GLN A 326 24.41 -8.45 -10.31
CA GLN A 326 23.83 -7.13 -10.10
C GLN A 326 24.68 -6.22 -9.22
N GLY A 327 25.50 -6.78 -8.33
CA GLY A 327 26.33 -6.01 -7.40
C GLY A 327 25.55 -5.16 -6.39
N GLY A 328 24.28 -5.48 -6.12
CA GLY A 328 23.48 -4.76 -5.13
C GLY A 328 23.59 -5.34 -3.71
N GLN A 329 22.97 -4.66 -2.75
CA GLN A 329 22.94 -4.99 -1.33
C GLN A 329 21.49 -5.22 -0.89
N ILE A 330 21.29 -6.10 0.08
CA ILE A 330 19.97 -6.36 0.66
C ILE A 330 19.97 -6.23 2.18
N GLY A 331 18.91 -5.64 2.72
CA GLY A 331 18.78 -5.32 4.13
C GLY A 331 17.35 -5.28 4.61
N VAL A 332 17.19 -4.81 5.84
CA VAL A 332 15.90 -4.63 6.54
C VAL A 332 15.89 -3.22 7.14
N SER A 333 14.71 -2.60 7.21
CA SER A 333 14.52 -1.36 7.97
C SER A 333 13.82 -1.65 9.27
N VAL A 334 14.39 -1.23 10.39
CA VAL A 334 13.84 -1.44 11.73
C VAL A 334 13.44 -0.11 12.36
N SER A 335 12.39 -0.13 13.18
CA SER A 335 12.10 0.98 14.08
C SER A 335 13.23 1.04 15.12
N ALA A 336 13.73 2.23 15.39
CA ALA A 336 14.94 2.42 16.19
C ALA A 336 14.69 3.37 17.37
N GLN A 337 13.62 3.18 18.14
CA GLN A 337 13.30 4.06 19.26
C GLN A 337 14.44 4.11 20.30
N TYR A 338 14.80 5.32 20.74
CA TYR A 338 15.79 5.49 21.81
C TYR A 338 15.09 5.49 23.18
N TYR A 339 15.61 4.69 24.12
CA TYR A 339 15.10 4.62 25.48
C TYR A 339 16.03 5.38 26.42
N GLU A 340 15.55 6.49 26.97
CA GLU A 340 16.27 7.24 28.01
C GLU A 340 15.88 6.69 29.39
N PRO A 341 16.83 6.42 30.31
CA PRO A 341 16.49 6.06 31.67
C PRO A 341 15.62 7.14 32.33
N TYR A 342 14.50 6.75 32.96
CA TYR A 342 13.62 7.70 33.66
C TYR A 342 14.37 8.48 34.76
N SER A 343 15.24 7.80 35.51
CA SER A 343 16.13 8.40 36.51
C SER A 343 17.57 7.90 36.38
N LYS A 344 18.47 8.44 37.21
CA LYS A 344 19.85 7.95 37.34
C LYS A 344 19.95 6.66 38.15
N SER A 345 18.85 5.98 38.46
CA SER A 345 18.89 4.70 39.17
C SER A 345 19.51 3.59 38.29
N PRO A 346 20.24 2.63 38.87
CA PRO A 346 20.68 1.45 38.13
C PRO A 346 19.53 0.67 37.47
N GLN A 347 18.37 0.64 38.12
CA GLN A 347 17.18 -0.06 37.65
C GLN A 347 16.62 0.56 36.37
N ASP A 348 16.49 1.89 36.31
CA ASP A 348 16.00 2.58 35.10
C ASP A 348 17.02 2.52 33.96
N ARG A 349 18.33 2.51 34.27
CA ARG A 349 19.36 2.23 33.25
C ARG A 349 19.23 0.83 32.67
N ALA A 350 19.00 -0.17 33.51
CA ALA A 350 18.75 -1.54 33.07
C ALA A 350 17.45 -1.63 32.26
N ALA A 351 16.40 -0.92 32.66
CA ALA A 351 15.13 -0.85 31.94
C ALA A 351 15.30 -0.24 30.54
N ALA A 352 16.03 0.87 30.41
CA ALA A 352 16.34 1.48 29.13
C ALA A 352 17.11 0.51 28.21
N LYS A 353 18.08 -0.24 28.75
CA LYS A 353 18.80 -1.27 27.99
C LYS A 353 17.86 -2.39 27.54
N ARG A 354 17.00 -2.92 28.42
CA ARG A 354 16.02 -3.95 28.06
C ARG A 354 15.06 -3.48 26.97
N GLY A 355 14.58 -2.23 27.06
CA GLY A 355 13.74 -1.62 26.03
C GLY A 355 14.43 -1.60 24.66
N LEU A 356 15.69 -1.18 24.62
CA LEU A 356 16.48 -1.18 23.38
C LEU A 356 16.75 -2.61 22.87
N ASP A 357 17.12 -3.54 23.76
CA ASP A 357 17.34 -4.94 23.39
C ASP A 357 16.05 -5.55 22.81
N PHE A 358 14.87 -5.17 23.31
CA PHE A 358 13.58 -5.60 22.77
C PHE A 358 13.27 -4.96 21.40
N GLU A 359 13.56 -3.67 21.24
CA GLU A 359 13.24 -2.91 20.03
C GLU A 359 14.07 -3.35 18.82
N ILE A 360 15.39 -3.53 19.00
CA ILE A 360 16.32 -3.81 17.89
C ILE A 360 17.05 -5.15 18.01
N GLY A 361 17.15 -5.73 19.20
CA GLY A 361 17.96 -6.92 19.49
C GLY A 361 17.15 -8.22 19.64
N TRP A 362 15.82 -8.14 19.53
CA TRP A 362 14.96 -9.24 19.92
C TRP A 362 14.88 -10.32 18.83
N LEU A 363 15.21 -11.56 19.23
CA LEU A 363 15.19 -12.74 18.37
C LEU A 363 14.43 -13.89 19.05
N PRO A 364 13.37 -14.43 18.42
CA PRO A 364 12.71 -15.64 18.90
C PRO A 364 13.65 -16.86 18.82
N LYS A 365 13.24 -17.98 19.44
CA LYS A 365 14.03 -19.21 19.42
C LYS A 365 14.10 -19.78 18.01
N PHE A 366 15.31 -19.89 17.47
CA PHE A 366 15.58 -20.50 16.17
C PHE A 366 16.17 -21.91 16.30
N THR A 367 15.75 -22.80 15.42
CA THR A 367 16.44 -24.06 15.13
C THR A 367 17.84 -23.79 14.55
N SER A 368 18.73 -24.78 14.58
CA SER A 368 20.08 -24.66 14.00
C SER A 368 20.06 -24.30 12.51
N LYS A 369 19.05 -24.77 11.76
CA LYS A 369 18.88 -24.45 10.34
C LYS A 369 18.47 -22.99 10.13
N GLU A 370 17.50 -22.51 10.91
CA GLU A 370 17.05 -21.12 10.82
C GLU A 370 18.14 -20.14 11.27
N LYS A 371 18.90 -20.46 12.33
CA LYS A 371 20.06 -19.67 12.75
C LYS A 371 21.05 -19.46 11.61
N LYS A 372 21.35 -20.52 10.85
CA LYS A 372 22.24 -20.46 9.68
C LYS A 372 21.66 -19.61 8.55
N LEU A 373 20.34 -19.62 8.39
CA LEU A 373 19.65 -18.83 7.35
C LEU A 373 19.62 -17.34 7.69
N VAL A 374 19.30 -16.98 8.94
CA VAL A 374 19.18 -15.60 9.41
C VAL A 374 20.56 -14.95 9.60
N LYS A 375 21.55 -15.70 10.09
CA LYS A 375 22.89 -15.16 10.31
C LYS A 375 23.51 -14.70 8.98
N GLY A 376 23.82 -13.41 8.88
CA GLY A 376 24.43 -12.80 7.70
C GLY A 376 23.44 -12.47 6.57
N SER A 377 22.13 -12.46 6.84
CA SER A 377 21.11 -12.09 5.84
C SER A 377 21.04 -10.60 5.52
N VAL A 378 21.76 -9.75 6.27
CA VAL A 378 21.71 -8.29 6.17
C VAL A 378 23.06 -7.75 5.69
N ASP A 379 23.08 -7.04 4.57
CA ASP A 379 24.25 -6.29 4.07
C ASP A 379 24.30 -4.85 4.62
N PHE A 380 23.13 -4.25 4.87
CA PHE A 380 22.96 -2.94 5.48
C PHE A 380 21.68 -2.89 6.32
N MET A 381 21.64 -1.99 7.31
CA MET A 381 20.46 -1.80 8.17
C MET A 381 19.88 -0.40 7.98
N GLY A 382 18.59 -0.33 7.70
CA GLY A 382 17.82 0.92 7.78
C GLY A 382 17.36 1.15 9.22
N LEU A 383 17.53 2.38 9.73
CA LEU A 383 17.09 2.77 11.06
C LEU A 383 16.04 3.88 10.94
N ASN A 384 14.79 3.54 11.25
CA ASN A 384 13.71 4.52 11.30
C ASN A 384 13.64 5.09 12.72
N TYR A 385 14.22 6.28 12.90
CA TYR A 385 14.29 6.97 14.18
C TYR A 385 13.46 8.25 14.16
N TYR A 386 12.56 8.39 15.13
CA TYR A 386 11.65 9.54 15.22
C TYR A 386 11.77 10.28 16.56
N THR A 387 11.90 9.56 17.67
CA THR A 387 11.88 10.16 19.01
C THR A 387 12.57 9.27 20.04
N ALA A 388 12.83 9.86 21.21
CA ALA A 388 13.17 9.14 22.43
C ALA A 388 11.96 9.01 23.36
N ILE A 389 11.98 8.02 24.24
CA ILE A 389 10.97 7.80 25.29
C ILE A 389 11.66 7.44 26.61
N PHE A 390 11.07 7.81 27.75
CA PHE A 390 11.63 7.40 29.03
C PHE A 390 11.25 5.96 29.35
N ALA A 391 12.23 5.19 29.80
CA ALA A 391 12.07 3.85 30.32
C ALA A 391 12.20 3.87 31.85
N LYS A 392 11.12 3.53 32.54
CA LYS A 392 11.09 3.33 33.98
C LYS A 392 11.00 1.83 34.28
N SER A 393 11.84 1.34 35.19
CA SER A 393 11.78 -0.08 35.57
C SER A 393 10.48 -0.37 36.30
N ILE A 394 9.88 -1.51 35.98
CA ILE A 394 8.92 -2.19 36.84
C ILE A 394 9.57 -3.45 37.43
N PRO A 395 9.07 -3.99 38.56
CA PRO A 395 9.57 -5.23 39.13
C PRO A 395 9.53 -6.36 38.08
N VAL A 396 10.65 -7.07 37.94
CA VAL A 396 10.71 -8.26 37.09
C VAL A 396 10.12 -9.41 37.88
N ASP A 397 9.06 -10.01 37.34
CA ASP A 397 8.44 -11.21 37.89
C ASP A 397 8.60 -12.36 36.89
N PHE A 398 9.48 -13.30 37.21
CA PHE A 398 9.75 -14.47 36.38
C PHE A 398 8.64 -15.53 36.45
N HIS A 399 7.69 -15.39 37.37
CA HIS A 399 6.54 -16.28 37.54
C HIS A 399 5.26 -15.71 36.90
N ALA A 400 5.26 -14.42 36.51
CA ALA A 400 4.14 -13.81 35.81
C ALA A 400 3.92 -14.52 34.46
N LEU A 401 2.68 -14.92 34.20
CA LEU A 401 2.30 -15.42 32.88
C LEU A 401 2.41 -14.27 31.86
N PRO A 402 3.00 -14.50 30.67
CA PRO A 402 3.07 -13.47 29.65
C PRO A 402 1.64 -13.13 29.22
N VAL A 403 1.25 -11.87 29.42
CA VAL A 403 -0.07 -11.35 29.07
C VAL A 403 -0.06 -10.59 27.73
N SER A 404 1.09 -10.03 27.38
CA SER A 404 1.31 -9.18 26.21
C SER A 404 2.81 -9.07 25.95
N SER A 405 3.22 -9.13 24.69
CA SER A 405 4.63 -8.96 24.31
C SER A 405 5.22 -7.62 24.77
N THR A 406 4.40 -6.57 24.86
CA THR A 406 4.84 -5.25 25.36
C THR A 406 5.04 -5.20 26.87
N ALA A 407 4.38 -6.08 27.63
CA ALA A 407 4.55 -6.18 29.08
C ALA A 407 5.81 -6.97 29.46
N ASP A 408 6.20 -7.94 28.64
CA ASP A 408 7.31 -8.88 28.89
C ASP A 408 8.69 -8.20 28.97
N VAL A 409 8.80 -6.94 28.55
CA VAL A 409 10.04 -6.15 28.64
C VAL A 409 10.32 -5.68 30.08
N PHE A 410 9.29 -5.67 30.94
CA PHE A 410 9.34 -5.12 32.30
C PHE A 410 9.83 -3.66 32.31
N VAL A 411 9.27 -2.86 31.41
CA VAL A 411 9.56 -1.44 31.27
C VAL A 411 8.25 -0.67 31.14
N ASN A 412 8.05 0.32 32.00
CA ASN A 412 7.00 1.31 31.79
C ASN A 412 7.56 2.45 30.95
N LEU A 413 6.96 2.67 29.78
CA LEU A 413 7.36 3.69 28.83
C LEU A 413 6.52 4.95 29.03
N THR A 414 7.18 6.09 29.19
CA THR A 414 6.49 7.37 29.35
C THR A 414 7.14 8.47 28.52
N ALA A 415 6.29 9.29 27.92
CA ALA A 415 6.69 10.52 27.28
C ALA A 415 6.79 11.68 28.27
N GLU A 416 6.79 11.46 29.59
CA GLU A 416 6.79 12.49 30.63
C GLU A 416 7.68 12.11 31.82
N ARG A 417 8.44 13.08 32.34
CA ARG A 417 9.22 12.97 33.59
C ARG A 417 8.90 14.18 34.48
N ASN A 418 8.39 13.93 35.68
CA ASN A 418 8.06 14.94 36.69
C ASN A 418 7.16 16.09 36.19
N GLY A 419 6.04 15.81 35.49
CA GLY A 419 5.17 16.85 34.95
C GLY A 419 5.65 17.46 33.63
N VAL A 420 6.87 17.11 33.20
CA VAL A 420 7.49 17.66 31.98
C VAL A 420 7.52 16.57 30.93
N LEU A 421 6.77 16.76 29.84
CA LEU A 421 6.82 15.86 28.70
C LEU A 421 8.28 15.75 28.19
N ASN A 422 8.81 14.53 28.03
CA ASN A 422 10.02 14.17 27.29
C ASN A 422 9.99 14.68 25.85
N PHE A 423 8.81 15.03 25.34
CA PHE A 423 8.77 15.86 24.16
C PHE A 423 9.62 17.13 24.32
N SER A 424 10.02 17.59 25.51
CA SER A 424 10.97 18.67 25.73
C SER A 424 12.41 18.40 25.27
N SER A 425 12.87 17.14 25.15
CA SER A 425 14.15 16.84 24.49
C SER A 425 14.05 16.99 22.96
N VAL A 426 12.84 16.84 22.40
CA VAL A 426 12.51 16.99 20.98
C VAL A 426 11.99 18.41 20.64
N HIS A 427 11.22 19.07 21.52
CA HIS A 427 10.60 20.39 21.40
C HIS A 427 11.52 21.52 21.82
N ARG A 428 12.64 21.23 22.48
CA ARG A 428 13.77 22.18 22.44
C ARG A 428 14.27 22.36 21.01
N TYR A 429 13.96 21.41 20.12
CA TYR A 429 14.46 21.31 18.74
C TYR A 429 13.34 21.05 17.69
N GLY A 430 12.10 21.50 17.93
CA GLY A 430 10.98 21.37 16.98
C GLY A 430 10.16 20.05 17.04
N ARG A 431 9.40 19.76 15.97
CA ARG A 431 8.49 18.61 15.81
C ARG A 431 8.55 18.11 14.39
N LEU A 432 8.57 16.80 14.20
CA LEU A 432 8.54 16.19 12.87
C LEU A 432 7.20 16.46 12.16
N SER A 433 6.10 16.40 12.92
CA SER A 433 4.75 16.59 12.39
C SER A 433 4.02 17.79 12.95
N GLN A 434 3.08 18.29 12.16
CA GLN A 434 2.13 19.32 12.54
C GLN A 434 0.70 18.79 12.42
N THR A 435 -0.19 19.24 13.29
CA THR A 435 -1.63 18.99 13.12
C THR A 435 -2.14 19.79 11.92
N ARG A 436 -2.89 19.13 11.04
CA ARG A 436 -3.52 19.73 9.88
C ARG A 436 -4.57 20.75 10.32
N ASN A 437 -4.51 21.95 9.74
CA ASN A 437 -5.50 23.01 9.94
C ASN A 437 -5.76 23.73 8.62
N ASP A 438 -6.78 23.25 7.93
CA ASP A 438 -7.15 23.72 6.58
C ASP A 438 -7.78 25.12 6.59
N SER A 439 -8.11 25.66 7.77
CA SER A 439 -8.63 27.02 7.92
C SER A 439 -7.52 28.09 7.84
N LEU A 440 -6.25 27.71 7.96
CA LEU A 440 -5.12 28.65 7.88
C LEU A 440 -4.71 28.93 6.43
N PRO A 441 -4.24 30.14 6.09
CA PRO A 441 -3.69 30.42 4.76
C PRO A 441 -2.50 29.51 4.42
N LEU A 442 -2.38 29.10 3.15
CA LEU A 442 -1.30 28.21 2.70
C LEU A 442 0.10 28.73 3.09
N LYS A 443 0.34 30.04 3.00
CA LYS A 443 1.62 30.65 3.42
C LYS A 443 1.97 30.40 4.89
N VAL A 444 0.95 30.37 5.76
CA VAL A 444 1.12 30.04 7.19
C VAL A 444 1.38 28.56 7.36
N GLN A 445 0.64 27.73 6.61
CA GLN A 445 0.77 26.28 6.66
C GLN A 445 2.14 25.77 6.14
N LEU A 446 2.71 26.43 5.13
CA LEU A 446 4.03 26.12 4.57
C LEU A 446 5.20 26.63 5.44
N ASN A 447 4.93 27.54 6.38
CA ASN A 447 5.94 28.01 7.32
C ASN A 447 6.10 27.00 8.46
N ASP A 448 7.00 26.03 8.28
CA ASP A 448 7.26 24.96 9.26
C ASP A 448 8.68 25.03 9.87
N PRO A 449 8.95 26.04 10.73
CA PRO A 449 10.24 26.14 11.42
C PRO A 449 10.50 24.95 12.36
N SER A 450 9.42 24.34 12.86
CA SER A 450 9.49 23.19 13.78
C SER A 450 10.10 21.96 13.11
N ARG A 451 9.70 21.66 11.87
CA ARG A 451 10.26 20.56 11.07
C ARG A 451 11.68 20.83 10.60
N ILE A 452 11.98 22.09 10.26
CA ILE A 452 13.33 22.51 9.90
C ILE A 452 14.28 22.26 11.08
N ASP A 453 13.90 22.76 12.26
CA ASP A 453 14.69 22.63 13.47
C ASP A 453 14.91 21.15 13.87
N TYR A 454 13.85 20.35 13.77
CA TYR A 454 13.91 18.91 14.01
C TYR A 454 14.93 18.23 13.08
N THR A 455 14.83 18.50 11.77
CA THR A 455 15.70 17.90 10.76
C THR A 455 17.17 18.31 10.95
N VAL A 456 17.43 19.60 11.15
CA VAL A 456 18.79 20.14 11.34
C VAL A 456 19.46 19.51 12.55
N HIS A 457 18.75 19.38 13.66
CA HIS A 457 19.28 18.76 14.88
C HIS A 457 19.59 17.27 14.68
N HIS A 458 18.72 16.52 13.99
CA HIS A 458 18.98 15.11 13.68
C HIS A 458 20.19 14.94 12.76
N LEU A 459 20.30 15.76 11.71
CA LEU A 459 21.46 15.75 10.81
C LEU A 459 22.76 16.09 11.54
N TYR A 460 22.73 17.04 12.49
CA TYR A 460 23.87 17.34 13.34
C TYR A 460 24.31 16.13 14.18
N ARG A 461 23.35 15.40 14.78
CA ARG A 461 23.64 14.18 15.56
C ARG A 461 24.19 13.06 14.69
N ILE A 462 23.64 12.87 13.49
CA ILE A 462 24.16 11.91 12.50
C ILE A 462 25.60 12.27 12.12
N ARG A 463 25.89 13.55 11.85
CA ARG A 463 27.26 14.00 11.56
C ARG A 463 28.21 13.72 12.72
N LYS A 464 27.78 13.90 13.97
CA LYS A 464 28.58 13.57 15.14
C LYS A 464 28.84 12.06 15.24
N ALA A 465 27.84 11.22 14.96
CA ALA A 465 28.01 9.78 14.92
C ALA A 465 29.01 9.35 13.84
N ILE A 466 28.94 9.94 12.64
CA ILE A 466 29.92 9.71 11.55
C ILE A 466 31.33 10.09 11.99
N LYS A 467 31.51 11.24 12.64
CA LYS A 467 32.82 11.67 13.18
C LYS A 467 33.36 10.71 14.25
N ASN A 468 32.48 10.03 14.98
CA ASN A 468 32.82 9.03 15.97
C ASN A 468 32.99 7.61 15.37
N GLY A 469 33.06 7.49 14.04
CA GLY A 469 33.35 6.22 13.35
C GLY A 469 32.13 5.39 12.94
N VAL A 470 30.90 5.88 13.13
CA VAL A 470 29.70 5.17 12.69
C VAL A 470 29.57 5.26 11.16
N ASN A 471 29.45 4.11 10.50
CA ASN A 471 29.39 4.00 9.03
C ASN A 471 27.99 4.33 8.47
N VAL A 472 27.57 5.59 8.57
CA VAL A 472 26.29 6.05 7.97
C VAL A 472 26.49 6.34 6.48
N LYS A 473 25.64 5.76 5.63
CA LYS A 473 25.72 5.90 4.16
C LYS A 473 24.63 6.76 3.54
N GLY A 474 23.58 7.11 4.29
CA GLY A 474 22.47 7.90 3.78
C GLY A 474 21.53 8.36 4.89
N TYR A 475 20.69 9.32 4.53
CA TYR A 475 19.60 9.84 5.35
C TYR A 475 18.36 9.99 4.48
N PHE A 476 17.23 9.43 4.93
CA PHE A 476 15.95 9.52 4.26
C PHE A 476 14.97 10.19 5.22
N TYR A 477 14.41 11.33 4.80
CA TYR A 477 13.45 12.08 5.60
C TYR A 477 12.04 11.47 5.45
N TRP A 478 11.32 11.35 6.57
CA TRP A 478 9.90 10.99 6.58
C TRP A 478 9.03 12.25 6.78
N SER A 479 8.21 12.68 5.84
CA SER A 479 7.92 12.11 4.51
C SER A 479 8.18 13.14 3.40
N LEU A 480 8.22 12.70 2.15
CA LEU A 480 8.35 13.62 1.03
C LEU A 480 7.07 14.48 0.89
N LEU A 481 5.91 13.85 0.98
CA LEU A 481 4.58 14.47 0.86
C LEU A 481 3.79 14.23 2.14
N ASP A 482 2.90 15.16 2.49
CA ASP A 482 1.85 14.88 3.46
C ASP A 482 1.03 13.67 2.98
N GLY A 483 0.69 12.76 3.88
CA GLY A 483 0.09 11.47 3.54
C GLY A 483 -0.91 10.97 4.57
N PHE A 484 -1.41 9.75 4.33
CA PHE A 484 -2.27 9.03 5.27
C PHE A 484 -1.41 8.38 6.36
N GLU A 485 -1.54 8.85 7.60
CA GLU A 485 -0.73 8.46 8.75
C GLU A 485 -1.45 7.42 9.62
N TRP A 486 -1.74 6.26 9.03
CA TRP A 486 -2.36 5.13 9.72
C TRP A 486 -3.67 5.51 10.41
N ILE A 487 -3.82 5.17 11.70
CA ILE A 487 -5.02 5.48 12.49
C ILE A 487 -5.26 6.98 12.67
N ALA A 488 -4.26 7.83 12.44
CA ALA A 488 -4.42 9.29 12.49
C ALA A 488 -5.02 9.86 11.20
N GLY A 489 -5.19 9.04 10.15
CA GLY A 489 -5.70 9.51 8.86
C GLY A 489 -4.87 10.67 8.31
N TYR A 490 -5.54 11.78 7.96
CA TYR A 490 -4.88 13.00 7.47
C TYR A 490 -4.75 14.09 8.55
N ILE A 491 -4.92 13.74 9.84
CA ILE A 491 -4.88 14.71 10.95
C ILE A 491 -3.47 15.27 11.12
N ASN A 492 -2.43 14.47 10.84
CA ASN A 492 -1.03 14.89 11.00
C ASN A 492 -0.33 15.03 9.65
N ARG A 493 0.56 16.00 9.57
CA ARG A 493 1.36 16.37 8.39
C ARG A 493 2.84 16.15 8.66
N PHE A 494 3.47 15.26 7.89
CA PHE A 494 4.89 14.91 8.00
C PHE A 494 5.71 15.37 6.79
N GLY A 495 5.05 15.81 5.71
CA GLY A 495 5.65 16.03 4.40
C GLY A 495 6.54 17.27 4.32
N LEU A 496 7.69 17.16 3.67
CA LEU A 496 8.44 18.36 3.22
C LEU A 496 7.66 19.17 2.19
N LEU A 497 6.75 18.51 1.47
CA LEU A 497 5.85 19.10 0.48
C LEU A 497 4.41 18.92 0.97
N SER A 498 3.70 20.04 1.14
CA SER A 498 2.28 20.04 1.48
C SER A 498 1.42 20.06 0.20
N HIS A 499 0.26 19.41 0.26
CA HIS A 499 -0.69 19.28 -0.86
C HIS A 499 -1.89 20.21 -0.72
#